data_AF-A0A847QM64-F1
#
_entry.id   AF-A0A847QM64-F1
#
_cell.length_a   1.000
_cell.length_b   1.000
_cell.length_c   1.000
_cell.angle_alpha   90.00
_cell.angle_beta   90.00
_cell.angle_gamma   90.00
#
_symmetry.space_group_name_H-M   'P 1'
#
loop_
_entity.id
_entity.type
_entity.pdbx_description
1 polymer ?
#
loop_
_entity_poly.entity_id
_entity_poly.type
_entity_poly.pdbx_seq_one_letter_code
_entity_poly.pdbx_strand_id
1 'polypeptide(L)'
;MQIIISDINWYIPALALIILVIASLFLAKPLMRYVISRVTNDAMAKLLSDDYDQNLAELLPSLKRFSLLNLLEMSLRAESGKAITRPLGSPKQFLGFDNLMFSPRQMTRFSLPENAQIDMSVTIGVNAEKPLTLKIPLMIGAMAYGLALSEEAKIALARASKILQTATNSGEGPFLPEEPEAAGKFILQICRWPSWGARTDQQIAVSDMLEVQMGQGADLGTARIEAKDIEGRARILGGLAPGEPAIALPAPPGIQTPEDWPKFMKDLRQRAKGIPIALKLMATNRLEEELAVAVDLGFDAIVIDGAGAGSHATAPIKQDDFGIPSLHALIRAKHYLRNTQISIIAAGRFFTPGQCLKALALGADAIYLGTVPLLALAHNQTTKVTPWEPPTTLVYYNSPMKKLLNIDQAATSVANVMTSMVLEMEEAMRALGKSSLKELSPDDLVALDSYTAEITKVKRVFDYKNPTTQQSSYEEQQCRKSLEQLTASLRYAHSLEQLMESVLLELCYSNSLSRIQSLKSEYNALVQQKGILDKIP
;
A
#
# COMPACT_ATOMS: atom_id res chain seq x y z
N MET A 1 15.59 82.26 36.42
CA MET A 1 16.65 81.39 36.95
C MET A 1 16.55 80.06 36.21
N GLN A 2 17.33 79.90 35.13
CA GLN A 2 17.41 78.63 34.40
C GLN A 2 18.23 77.66 35.25
N ILE A 3 17.61 76.57 35.70
CA ILE A 3 18.31 75.49 36.40
C ILE A 3 18.84 74.55 35.30
N ILE A 4 20.14 74.62 35.06
CA ILE A 4 20.88 73.66 34.24
C ILE A 4 21.01 72.40 35.10
N ILE A 5 20.19 71.39 34.83
CA ILE A 5 20.36 70.05 35.40
C ILE A 5 21.46 69.39 34.57
N SER A 6 22.59 69.06 35.19
CA SER A 6 23.73 68.43 34.55
C SER A 6 23.42 66.96 34.20
N ASP A 7 23.46 66.63 32.90
CA ASP A 7 23.31 65.30 32.29
C ASP A 7 24.49 64.33 32.62
N ILE A 8 25.01 64.34 33.84
CA ILE A 8 26.22 63.57 34.22
C ILE A 8 25.91 62.30 35.05
N ASN A 9 24.68 62.12 35.54
CA ASN A 9 24.37 61.01 36.47
C ASN A 9 23.88 59.69 35.83
N TRP A 10 23.70 59.61 34.51
CA TRP A 10 23.23 58.38 33.84
C TRP A 10 24.37 57.43 33.42
N TYR A 11 25.60 57.94 33.32
CA TYR A 11 26.77 57.12 32.94
C TYR A 11 27.16 56.09 34.00
N ILE A 12 26.97 56.41 35.29
CA ILE A 12 27.29 55.50 36.41
C ILE A 12 26.40 54.25 36.40
N PRO A 13 25.06 54.35 36.35
CA PRO A 13 24.20 53.16 36.25
C PRO A 13 24.38 52.43 34.91
N ALA A 14 24.65 53.14 33.80
CA ALA A 14 24.93 52.51 32.51
C ALA A 14 26.24 51.70 32.54
N LEU A 15 27.30 52.23 33.14
CA LEU A 15 28.58 51.54 33.30
C LEU A 15 28.45 50.34 34.26
N ALA A 16 27.70 50.48 35.35
CA ALA A 16 27.40 49.37 36.26
C ALA A 16 26.62 48.24 35.56
N LEU A 17 25.66 48.58 34.69
CA LEU A 17 24.92 47.62 33.88
C LEU A 17 25.84 46.90 32.87
N ILE A 18 26.73 47.65 32.20
CA ILE A 18 27.71 47.08 31.27
C ILE A 18 28.66 46.12 32.00
N ILE A 19 29.16 46.51 33.19
CA ILE A 19 30.01 45.64 34.01
C ILE A 19 29.24 44.40 34.47
N LEU A 20 27.97 44.51 34.86
CA LEU A 20 27.11 43.38 35.21
C LEU A 20 26.86 42.44 34.03
N VAL A 21 26.66 42.98 32.83
CA VAL A 21 26.49 42.18 31.60
C VAL A 21 27.81 41.50 31.22
N ILE A 22 28.93 42.19 31.31
CA ILE A 22 30.26 41.61 31.06
C ILE A 22 30.56 40.52 32.10
N ALA A 23 30.33 40.80 33.38
CA ALA A 23 30.52 39.83 34.47
C ALA A 23 29.60 38.62 34.29
N SER A 24 28.33 38.80 33.93
CA SER A 24 27.42 37.69 33.68
C SER A 24 27.85 36.85 32.47
N LEU A 25 28.39 37.45 31.41
CA LEU A 25 28.97 36.72 30.28
C LEU A 25 30.21 35.91 30.69
N PHE A 26 31.07 36.46 31.54
CA PHE A 26 32.27 35.77 32.04
C PHE A 26 31.96 34.70 33.10
N LEU A 27 30.89 34.86 33.90
CA LEU A 27 30.46 33.91 34.94
C LEU A 27 29.49 32.85 34.42
N ALA A 28 28.72 33.12 33.35
CA ALA A 28 27.77 32.17 32.78
C ALA A 28 28.47 30.89 32.29
N LYS A 29 29.60 31.03 31.57
CA LYS A 29 30.35 29.88 31.05
C LYS A 29 30.93 28.97 32.15
N PRO A 30 31.66 29.47 33.17
CA PRO A 30 32.17 28.63 34.24
C PRO A 30 31.05 28.08 35.14
N LEU A 31 29.97 28.83 35.40
CA LEU A 31 28.83 28.34 36.17
C LEU A 31 28.09 27.22 35.42
N MET A 32 27.81 27.43 34.13
CA MET A 32 27.20 26.41 33.27
C MET A 32 28.09 25.17 33.19
N ARG A 33 29.41 25.34 33.02
CA ARG A 33 30.36 24.22 33.03
C ARG A 33 30.39 23.49 34.37
N TYR A 34 30.31 24.21 35.49
CA TYR A 34 30.22 23.61 36.82
C TYR A 34 28.94 22.79 36.98
N VAL A 35 27.77 23.37 36.68
CA VAL A 35 26.46 22.68 36.75
C VAL A 35 26.45 21.46 35.85
N ILE A 36 26.85 21.61 34.59
CA ILE A 36 26.96 20.48 33.64
C ILE A 36 27.91 19.43 34.21
N SER A 37 29.12 19.81 34.62
CA SER A 37 30.11 18.84 35.14
C SER A 37 29.60 18.08 36.36
N ARG A 38 28.86 18.73 37.26
CA ARG A 38 28.29 18.09 38.44
C ARG A 38 27.21 17.08 38.06
N VAL A 39 26.27 17.51 37.20
CA VAL A 39 25.18 16.65 36.74
C VAL A 39 25.73 15.48 35.92
N THR A 40 26.68 15.72 35.01
CA THR A 40 27.28 14.68 34.17
C THR A 40 28.16 13.74 34.97
N ASN A 41 28.94 14.24 35.94
CA ASN A 41 29.79 13.37 36.76
C ASN A 41 28.95 12.50 37.68
N ASP A 42 27.90 13.04 38.32
CA ASP A 42 26.98 12.24 39.13
C ASP A 42 26.21 11.22 38.28
N ALA A 43 25.71 11.62 37.11
CA ALA A 43 25.03 10.72 36.20
C ALA A 43 25.96 9.61 35.66
N MET A 44 27.20 9.96 35.28
CA MET A 44 28.19 9.02 34.76
C MET A 44 28.71 8.09 35.85
N ALA A 45 28.92 8.59 37.07
CA ALA A 45 29.30 7.77 38.21
C ALA A 45 28.23 6.72 38.50
N LYS A 46 26.95 7.12 38.55
CA LYS A 46 25.82 6.17 38.71
C LYS A 46 25.74 5.18 37.54
N LEU A 47 25.84 5.66 36.31
CA LEU A 47 25.79 4.83 35.11
C LEU A 47 26.91 3.77 35.03
N LEU A 48 28.10 4.07 35.57
CA LEU A 48 29.26 3.18 35.47
C LEU A 48 29.55 2.38 36.74
N SER A 49 29.00 2.77 37.90
CA SER A 49 29.34 2.17 39.20
C SER A 49 28.17 1.40 39.82
N ASP A 50 26.92 1.73 39.50
CA ASP A 50 25.75 1.06 40.06
C ASP A 50 25.48 -0.26 39.31
N ASP A 51 25.08 -1.29 40.06
CA ASP A 51 24.62 -2.56 39.52
C ASP A 51 23.42 -2.37 38.57
N TYR A 52 23.28 -3.24 37.57
CA TYR A 52 22.29 -3.07 36.50
C TYR A 52 20.85 -2.90 37.01
N ASP A 53 20.44 -3.58 38.08
CA ASP A 53 19.08 -3.50 38.64
C ASP A 53 18.73 -2.13 39.26
N GLN A 54 19.74 -1.31 39.56
CA GLN A 54 19.58 0.04 40.10
C GLN A 54 20.01 1.13 39.12
N ASN A 55 20.40 0.73 37.91
CA ASN A 55 21.04 1.58 36.92
C ASN A 55 20.15 1.74 35.68
N LEU A 56 19.99 2.98 35.21
CA LEU A 56 19.27 3.27 33.96
C LEU A 56 19.90 2.58 32.74
N ALA A 57 21.16 2.13 32.83
CA ALA A 57 21.80 1.29 31.84
C ALA A 57 21.05 -0.04 31.57
N GLU A 58 20.18 -0.51 32.47
CA GLU A 58 19.30 -1.68 32.25
C GLU A 58 18.35 -1.48 31.06
N LEU A 59 17.98 -0.23 30.77
CA LEU A 59 17.19 0.07 29.58
C LEU A 59 17.93 -0.29 28.30
N LEU A 60 19.27 -0.32 28.27
CA LEU A 60 20.05 -0.67 27.08
C LEU A 60 19.83 -2.12 26.61
N PRO A 61 20.02 -3.17 27.45
CA PRO A 61 19.66 -4.53 27.07
C PRO A 61 18.14 -4.69 26.88
N SER A 62 17.30 -3.98 27.63
CA SER A 62 15.84 -4.04 27.48
C SER A 62 15.36 -3.50 26.13
N LEU A 63 15.92 -2.37 25.65
CA LEU A 63 15.64 -1.81 24.32
C LEU A 63 16.19 -2.65 23.16
N LYS A 64 17.08 -3.61 23.42
CA LYS A 64 17.44 -4.65 22.43
C LYS A 64 16.37 -5.74 22.32
N ARG A 65 15.56 -5.96 23.37
CA ARG A 65 14.49 -6.98 23.38
C ARG A 65 13.17 -6.45 22.83
N PHE A 66 12.86 -5.18 23.07
CA PHE A 66 11.66 -4.52 22.55
C PHE A 66 11.98 -3.09 22.11
N SER A 67 11.21 -2.56 21.15
CA SER A 67 11.44 -1.20 20.64
C SER A 67 11.00 -0.12 21.63
N LEU A 68 11.52 1.11 21.50
CA LEU A 68 11.02 2.25 22.28
C LEU A 68 9.51 2.47 22.07
N LEU A 69 9.01 2.21 20.86
CA LEU A 69 7.57 2.25 20.58
C LEU A 69 6.81 1.23 21.43
N ASN A 70 7.31 0.00 21.55
CA ASN A 70 6.69 -1.03 22.38
C ASN A 70 6.63 -0.60 23.86
N LEU A 71 7.69 0.02 24.38
CA LEU A 71 7.73 0.56 25.75
C LEU A 71 6.67 1.65 25.96
N LEU A 72 6.61 2.63 25.04
CA LEU A 72 5.65 3.73 25.13
C LEU A 72 4.21 3.23 25.04
N GLU A 73 3.93 2.35 24.09
CA GLU A 73 2.60 1.78 23.95
C GLU A 73 2.23 0.86 25.14
N MET A 74 3.19 0.13 25.73
CA MET A 74 2.98 -0.64 26.96
C MET A 74 2.62 0.29 28.13
N SER A 75 3.32 1.41 28.28
CA SER A 75 3.03 2.40 29.31
C SER A 75 1.63 3.00 29.16
N LEU A 76 1.24 3.39 27.93
CA LEU A 76 -0.12 3.88 27.64
C LEU A 76 -1.21 2.83 27.93
N ARG A 77 -0.93 1.56 27.66
CA ARG A 77 -1.82 0.44 28.02
C ARG A 77 -1.90 0.26 29.53
N ALA A 78 -0.79 0.35 30.25
CA ALA A 78 -0.72 0.22 31.70
C ALA A 78 -1.46 1.35 32.42
N GLU A 79 -1.37 2.59 31.92
CA GLU A 79 -2.04 3.76 32.49
C GLU A 79 -3.56 3.67 32.40
N SER A 80 -4.08 3.22 31.25
CA SER A 80 -5.51 3.30 30.95
C SER A 80 -6.27 1.98 31.07
N GLY A 81 -5.59 0.84 30.93
CA GLY A 81 -6.22 -0.49 30.81
C GLY A 81 -7.13 -0.65 29.57
N LYS A 82 -7.07 0.29 28.61
CA LYS A 82 -7.92 0.34 27.41
C LYS A 82 -7.12 0.10 26.14
N ALA A 83 -7.83 -0.22 25.06
CA ALA A 83 -7.23 -0.24 23.73
C ALA A 83 -6.72 1.16 23.37
N ILE A 84 -5.41 1.28 23.15
CA ILE A 84 -4.79 2.52 22.70
C ILE A 84 -5.02 2.70 21.19
N THR A 85 -4.87 3.92 20.71
CA THR A 85 -4.94 4.26 19.29
C THR A 85 -3.64 4.90 18.81
N ARG A 86 -3.23 4.59 17.58
CA ARG A 86 -2.00 5.11 16.96
C ARG A 86 -2.31 5.81 15.63
N PRO A 87 -1.68 6.95 15.32
CA PRO A 87 -1.84 7.63 14.04
C PRO A 87 -0.92 7.07 12.95
N LEU A 88 -1.17 7.45 11.69
CA LEU A 88 -0.32 7.27 10.49
C LEU A 88 -0.03 5.82 10.03
N GLY A 89 -0.49 4.80 10.75
CA GLY A 89 -0.45 3.39 10.31
C GLY A 89 0.74 2.60 10.86
N SER A 90 1.02 1.45 10.25
CA SER A 90 2.05 0.52 10.74
C SER A 90 3.47 1.03 10.52
N PRO A 91 4.37 0.91 11.53
CA PRO A 91 5.81 1.09 11.33
C PRO A 91 6.48 -0.10 10.64
N LYS A 92 5.79 -1.24 10.47
CA LYS A 92 6.36 -2.43 9.82
C LYS A 92 6.81 -2.07 8.39
N GLN A 93 7.99 -2.54 8.04
CA GLN A 93 8.51 -2.46 6.68
C GLN A 93 8.15 -3.75 5.96
N PHE A 94 7.43 -3.61 4.85
CA PHE A 94 7.11 -4.73 3.98
C PHE A 94 8.09 -4.75 2.83
N LEU A 95 8.62 -5.93 2.50
CA LEU A 95 9.39 -6.13 1.28
C LEU A 95 8.48 -5.86 0.07
N GLY A 96 8.99 -5.14 -0.92
CA GLY A 96 8.18 -4.88 -2.11
C GLY A 96 8.87 -4.06 -3.18
N PHE A 97 8.36 -2.85 -3.42
CA PHE A 97 8.73 -2.00 -4.56
C PHE A 97 10.21 -1.61 -4.60
N ASP A 98 10.90 -1.61 -3.46
CA ASP A 98 12.32 -1.23 -3.39
C ASP A 98 13.23 -2.24 -4.11
N ASN A 99 12.79 -3.51 -4.23
CA ASN A 99 13.53 -4.57 -4.91
C ASN A 99 13.18 -4.70 -6.41
N LEU A 100 12.40 -3.77 -6.95
CA LEU A 100 12.13 -3.64 -8.39
C LEU A 100 12.88 -2.43 -8.92
N MET A 101 13.60 -2.57 -10.02
CA MET A 101 14.31 -1.47 -10.68
C MET A 101 13.80 -1.29 -12.11
N PHE A 102 13.77 -0.06 -12.60
CA PHE A 102 13.54 0.20 -14.03
C PHE A 102 14.77 -0.20 -14.84
N SER A 103 14.57 -0.86 -15.97
CA SER A 103 15.64 -1.37 -16.82
C SER A 103 15.58 -0.77 -18.24
N PRO A 104 15.96 0.51 -18.42
CA PRO A 104 15.94 1.14 -19.73
C PRO A 104 16.91 0.45 -20.69
N ARG A 105 16.53 0.43 -21.97
CA ARG A 105 17.41 0.01 -23.05
C ARG A 105 18.25 1.21 -23.50
N GLN A 106 19.49 0.96 -23.91
CA GLN A 106 20.41 2.03 -24.30
C GLN A 106 20.71 2.01 -25.81
N MET A 107 20.87 0.83 -26.40
CA MET A 107 21.19 0.67 -27.84
C MET A 107 20.02 0.07 -28.64
N THR A 108 19.13 -0.70 -28.01
CA THR A 108 18.05 -1.44 -28.68
C THR A 108 16.71 -0.71 -28.69
N ARG A 109 16.55 0.31 -27.85
CA ARG A 109 15.47 1.29 -27.86
C ARG A 109 16.06 2.54 -27.21
N PHE A 110 15.92 3.69 -27.85
CA PHE A 110 16.45 4.95 -27.31
C PHE A 110 15.43 5.61 -26.38
N SER A 111 15.95 6.42 -25.45
CA SER A 111 15.14 7.32 -24.63
C SER A 111 14.49 8.41 -25.49
N LEU A 112 13.42 8.99 -24.97
CA LEU A 112 12.80 10.17 -25.58
C LEU A 112 13.64 11.42 -25.28
N PRO A 113 13.59 12.46 -26.14
CA PRO A 113 14.22 13.74 -25.85
C PRO A 113 13.56 14.44 -24.64
N GLU A 114 14.27 15.38 -24.01
CA GLU A 114 13.79 16.13 -22.83
C GLU A 114 12.44 16.82 -23.07
N ASN A 115 12.23 17.38 -24.26
CA ASN A 115 11.00 18.09 -24.62
C ASN A 115 9.84 17.17 -25.02
N ALA A 116 10.01 15.85 -24.97
CA ALA A 116 8.93 14.91 -25.25
C ALA A 116 7.83 15.05 -24.20
N GLN A 117 6.60 15.25 -24.68
CA GLN A 117 5.41 15.25 -23.85
C GLN A 117 5.02 13.81 -23.50
N ILE A 118 4.72 13.57 -22.24
CA ILE A 118 4.34 12.25 -21.72
C ILE A 118 2.86 12.31 -21.32
N ASP A 119 2.06 11.42 -21.89
CA ASP A 119 0.66 11.28 -21.52
C ASP A 119 0.54 10.50 -20.21
N MET A 120 0.27 11.24 -19.13
CA MET A 120 0.05 10.74 -17.77
C MET A 120 -1.44 10.59 -17.42
N SER A 121 -2.35 10.77 -18.38
CA SER A 121 -3.78 10.72 -18.12
C SER A 121 -4.29 9.29 -17.88
N VAL A 122 -5.32 9.17 -17.05
CA VAL A 122 -6.01 7.90 -16.76
C VAL A 122 -7.52 8.10 -16.76
N THR A 123 -8.25 7.07 -17.18
CA THR A 123 -9.70 7.01 -17.09
C THR A 123 -10.12 5.83 -16.23
N ILE A 124 -10.85 6.11 -15.15
CA ILE A 124 -11.37 5.12 -14.20
C ILE A 124 -12.82 4.80 -14.54
N GLY A 125 -13.15 3.50 -14.53
CA GLY A 125 -14.49 3.01 -14.80
C GLY A 125 -14.90 3.21 -16.26
N VAL A 126 -14.10 2.70 -17.19
CA VAL A 126 -14.25 2.90 -18.65
C VAL A 126 -15.61 2.49 -19.23
N ASN A 127 -16.33 1.60 -18.54
CA ASN A 127 -17.66 1.13 -18.95
C ASN A 127 -18.82 1.94 -18.35
N ALA A 128 -18.54 2.87 -17.44
CA ALA A 128 -19.55 3.78 -16.91
C ALA A 128 -19.98 4.79 -17.99
N GLU A 129 -21.21 5.28 -17.93
CA GLU A 129 -21.71 6.28 -18.89
C GLU A 129 -20.93 7.62 -18.79
N LYS A 130 -20.44 7.93 -17.60
CA LYS A 130 -19.65 9.13 -17.28
C LYS A 130 -18.36 8.72 -16.58
N PRO A 131 -17.37 8.17 -17.30
CA PRO A 131 -16.14 7.68 -16.69
C PRO A 131 -15.34 8.83 -16.05
N LEU A 132 -14.58 8.53 -15.01
CA LEU A 132 -13.77 9.51 -14.31
C LEU A 132 -12.40 9.65 -15.00
N THR A 133 -12.21 10.73 -15.77
CA THR A 133 -10.92 11.04 -16.40
C THR A 133 -10.10 12.01 -15.57
N LEU A 134 -8.83 11.67 -15.36
CA LEU A 134 -7.85 12.43 -14.57
C LEU A 134 -6.63 12.75 -15.43
N LYS A 135 -6.00 13.92 -15.20
CA LYS A 135 -4.81 14.33 -15.96
C LYS A 135 -3.52 13.65 -15.50
N ILE A 136 -3.51 13.16 -14.26
CA ILE A 136 -2.38 12.47 -13.63
C ILE A 136 -2.90 11.20 -12.94
N PRO A 137 -2.06 10.16 -12.76
CA PRO A 137 -2.49 8.90 -12.16
C PRO A 137 -2.48 8.94 -10.62
N LEU A 138 -2.12 10.08 -10.02
CA LEU A 138 -2.03 10.25 -8.57
C LEU A 138 -3.30 10.94 -8.06
N MET A 139 -3.99 10.29 -7.13
CA MET A 139 -5.24 10.76 -6.54
C MET A 139 -5.07 11.04 -5.05
N ILE A 140 -5.82 12.02 -4.52
CA ILE A 140 -5.84 12.29 -3.08
C ILE A 140 -6.78 11.27 -2.41
N GLY A 141 -6.22 10.47 -1.52
CA GLY A 141 -6.92 9.39 -0.84
C GLY A 141 -8.01 9.84 0.14
N ALA A 142 -8.91 8.91 0.45
CA ALA A 142 -10.04 9.12 1.34
C ALA A 142 -9.60 9.46 2.78
N MET A 143 -9.89 10.69 3.22
CA MET A 143 -9.61 11.15 4.59
C MET A 143 -10.82 11.90 5.13
N ALA A 144 -11.42 11.41 6.20
CA ALA A 144 -12.74 11.82 6.68
C ALA A 144 -12.74 13.23 7.31
N TYR A 145 -13.63 14.11 6.83
CA TYR A 145 -13.99 15.33 7.56
C TYR A 145 -14.62 15.00 8.91
N GLY A 146 -14.28 15.73 9.96
CA GLY A 146 -14.92 15.62 11.28
C GLY A 146 -14.45 14.43 12.11
N LEU A 147 -14.17 13.28 11.49
CA LEU A 147 -13.63 12.10 12.17
C LEU A 147 -12.10 12.09 12.23
N ALA A 148 -11.47 12.76 11.27
CA ALA A 148 -10.02 12.86 11.16
C ALA A 148 -9.60 14.29 10.87
N LEU A 149 -9.95 14.81 9.68
CA LEU A 149 -9.47 16.10 9.18
C LEU A 149 -10.41 17.25 9.50
N SER A 150 -9.80 18.42 9.69
CA SER A 150 -10.50 19.69 9.82
C SER A 150 -11.12 20.14 8.49
N GLU A 151 -12.00 21.15 8.58
CA GLU A 151 -12.61 21.75 7.39
C GLU A 151 -11.55 22.39 6.49
N GLU A 152 -10.64 23.14 7.10
CA GLU A 152 -9.55 23.86 6.45
C GLU A 152 -8.65 22.89 5.66
N ALA A 153 -8.32 21.74 6.26
CA ALA A 153 -7.55 20.68 5.61
C ALA A 153 -8.28 20.10 4.39
N LYS A 154 -9.59 19.82 4.51
CA LYS A 154 -10.40 19.24 3.42
C LYS A 154 -10.57 20.21 2.26
N ILE A 155 -10.80 21.49 2.53
CA ILE A 155 -10.87 22.53 1.50
C ILE A 155 -9.50 22.70 0.81
N ALA A 156 -8.39 22.65 1.56
CA ALA A 156 -7.06 22.74 0.97
C ALA A 156 -6.75 21.56 0.02
N LEU A 157 -7.12 20.33 0.40
CA LEU A 157 -6.99 19.14 -0.45
C LEU A 157 -7.86 19.26 -1.71
N ALA A 158 -9.10 19.73 -1.57
CA ALA A 158 -10.00 19.96 -2.69
C ALA A 158 -9.42 20.98 -3.68
N ARG A 159 -8.92 22.13 -3.20
CA ARG A 159 -8.24 23.13 -4.04
C ARG A 159 -7.03 22.55 -4.76
N ALA A 160 -6.21 21.75 -4.07
CA ALA A 160 -5.06 21.08 -4.68
C ALA A 160 -5.49 20.11 -5.80
N SER A 161 -6.54 19.33 -5.59
CA SER A 161 -7.07 18.41 -6.61
C SER A 161 -7.49 19.15 -7.89
N LYS A 162 -8.08 20.34 -7.74
CA LYS A 162 -8.49 21.21 -8.85
C LYS A 162 -7.30 21.72 -9.66
N ILE A 163 -6.24 22.18 -8.97
CA ILE A 163 -5.00 22.63 -9.61
C ILE A 163 -4.36 21.49 -10.42
N LEU A 164 -4.29 20.30 -9.83
CA LEU A 164 -3.69 19.11 -10.41
C LEU A 164 -4.55 18.44 -11.50
N GLN A 165 -5.82 18.82 -11.63
CA GLN A 165 -6.81 18.15 -12.48
C GLN A 165 -6.91 16.65 -12.15
N THR A 166 -6.88 16.34 -10.85
CA THR A 166 -7.08 15.00 -10.28
C THR A 166 -8.26 15.01 -9.32
N ALA A 167 -8.53 13.88 -8.67
CA ALA A 167 -9.62 13.71 -7.74
C ALA A 167 -9.19 13.79 -6.27
N THR A 168 -10.09 14.33 -5.44
CA THR A 168 -10.09 14.19 -3.98
C THR A 168 -11.25 13.32 -3.54
N ASN A 169 -11.13 12.69 -2.36
CA ASN A 169 -12.13 11.78 -1.81
C ASN A 169 -12.61 12.25 -0.42
N SER A 170 -13.93 12.23 -0.22
CA SER A 170 -14.60 12.70 1.00
C SER A 170 -14.12 11.99 2.28
N GLY A 171 -13.75 10.71 2.18
CA GLY A 171 -13.60 9.84 3.35
C GLY A 171 -14.93 9.52 4.04
N GLU A 172 -14.84 8.74 5.12
CA GLU A 172 -16.01 8.15 5.79
C GLU A 172 -16.83 9.17 6.60
N GLY A 173 -16.36 10.41 6.71
CA GLY A 173 -16.97 11.45 7.53
C GLY A 173 -18.29 12.01 6.97
N PRO A 174 -18.96 12.86 7.75
CA PRO A 174 -20.12 13.63 7.30
C PRO A 174 -19.81 14.41 6.02
N PHE A 175 -20.84 14.67 5.22
CA PHE A 175 -20.69 15.39 3.95
C PHE A 175 -20.41 16.89 4.23
N LEU A 176 -19.28 17.39 3.74
CA LEU A 176 -18.89 18.79 3.80
C LEU A 176 -19.22 19.47 2.46
N PRO A 177 -20.21 20.38 2.37
CA PRO A 177 -20.64 21.00 1.11
C PRO A 177 -19.55 21.78 0.37
N GLU A 178 -18.64 22.42 1.10
CA GLU A 178 -17.56 23.24 0.54
C GLU A 178 -16.49 22.39 -0.17
N GLU A 179 -16.38 21.11 0.16
CA GLU A 179 -15.38 20.22 -0.42
C GLU A 179 -15.58 20.00 -1.93
N PRO A 180 -16.74 19.52 -2.42
CA PRO A 180 -16.98 19.39 -3.85
C PRO A 180 -16.97 20.75 -4.60
N GLU A 181 -17.37 21.85 -3.96
CA GLU A 181 -17.32 23.19 -4.57
C GLU A 181 -15.88 23.64 -4.87
N ALA A 182 -14.95 23.32 -3.97
CA ALA A 182 -13.54 23.64 -4.11
C ALA A 182 -12.78 22.62 -4.99
N ALA A 183 -13.30 21.41 -5.14
CA ALA A 183 -12.65 20.31 -5.85
C ALA A 183 -12.70 20.49 -7.38
N GLY A 184 -11.77 19.81 -8.07
CA GLY A 184 -11.84 19.63 -9.52
C GLY A 184 -12.69 18.41 -9.86
N LYS A 185 -12.25 17.25 -9.33
CA LYS A 185 -12.99 15.99 -9.37
C LYS A 185 -13.25 15.51 -7.95
N PHE A 186 -14.48 15.10 -7.66
CA PHE A 186 -14.90 14.74 -6.31
C PHE A 186 -15.40 13.30 -6.23
N ILE A 187 -14.83 12.54 -5.30
CA ILE A 187 -15.21 11.15 -5.02
C ILE A 187 -15.94 11.14 -3.69
N LEU A 188 -17.18 10.65 -3.68
CA LEU A 188 -18.00 10.56 -2.49
C LEU A 188 -18.03 9.13 -1.96
N GLN A 189 -17.62 8.93 -0.71
CA GLN A 189 -17.72 7.63 -0.08
C GLN A 189 -19.15 7.34 0.41
N ILE A 190 -19.65 6.16 0.03
CA ILE A 190 -20.78 5.48 0.66
C ILE A 190 -20.19 4.63 1.80
N CYS A 191 -20.45 5.04 3.04
CA CYS A 191 -19.78 4.50 4.22
C CYS A 191 -20.75 3.84 5.19
N ARG A 192 -20.22 3.25 6.25
CA ARG A 192 -20.95 2.35 7.16
C ARG A 192 -21.62 3.07 8.33
N TRP A 193 -21.77 4.40 8.26
CA TRP A 193 -22.39 5.17 9.35
C TRP A 193 -23.91 5.25 9.17
N PRO A 194 -24.73 4.94 10.19
CA PRO A 194 -26.18 4.97 10.06
C PRO A 194 -26.72 6.33 9.61
N SER A 195 -26.22 7.41 10.19
CA SER A 195 -26.84 8.74 10.08
C SER A 195 -26.49 9.48 8.80
N TRP A 196 -25.33 9.23 8.19
CA TRP A 196 -24.90 9.92 6.96
C TRP A 196 -24.37 9.00 5.85
N GLY A 197 -24.14 7.71 6.13
CA GLY A 197 -23.43 6.81 5.23
C GLY A 197 -24.17 6.45 3.95
N ALA A 198 -25.50 6.49 3.98
CA ALA A 198 -26.35 6.23 2.81
C ALA A 198 -26.25 7.32 1.73
N ARG A 199 -25.81 8.54 2.13
CA ARG A 199 -25.80 9.80 1.38
C ARG A 199 -27.16 10.18 0.79
N THR A 200 -27.41 11.47 0.58
CA THR A 200 -28.64 11.91 -0.13
C THR A 200 -28.41 11.98 -1.63
N ASP A 201 -29.49 12.04 -2.42
CA ASP A 201 -29.38 12.16 -3.88
C ASP A 201 -28.74 13.49 -4.30
N GLN A 202 -28.93 14.56 -3.53
CA GLN A 202 -28.25 15.84 -3.76
C GLN A 202 -26.73 15.71 -3.54
N GLN A 203 -26.30 14.95 -2.52
CA GLN A 203 -24.89 14.71 -2.25
C GLN A 203 -24.25 13.84 -3.34
N ILE A 204 -24.94 12.80 -3.80
CA ILE A 204 -24.47 11.95 -4.90
C ILE A 204 -24.36 12.75 -6.20
N ALA A 205 -25.32 13.63 -6.48
CA ALA A 205 -25.37 14.40 -7.73
C ALA A 205 -24.17 15.34 -7.96
N VAL A 206 -23.43 15.72 -6.91
CA VAL A 206 -22.25 16.58 -7.00
C VAL A 206 -20.92 15.80 -7.09
N SER A 207 -20.98 14.46 -7.15
CA SER A 207 -19.79 13.61 -7.25
C SER A 207 -19.53 13.14 -8.68
N ASP A 208 -18.25 12.95 -9.01
CA ASP A 208 -17.80 12.38 -10.28
C ASP A 208 -17.61 10.85 -10.21
N MET A 209 -17.54 10.28 -9.01
CA MET A 209 -17.47 8.85 -8.74
C MET A 209 -17.93 8.56 -7.32
N LEU A 210 -18.57 7.41 -7.12
CA LEU A 210 -18.89 6.89 -5.79
C LEU A 210 -17.86 5.83 -5.37
N GLU A 211 -17.57 5.76 -4.08
CA GLU A 211 -16.72 4.72 -3.51
C GLU A 211 -17.44 4.04 -2.34
N VAL A 212 -17.82 2.78 -2.52
CA VAL A 212 -18.38 1.96 -1.44
C VAL A 212 -17.23 1.50 -0.55
N GLN A 213 -17.23 1.96 0.70
CA GLN A 213 -16.18 1.64 1.67
C GLN A 213 -16.57 0.39 2.48
N MET A 214 -15.77 -0.66 2.36
CA MET A 214 -15.90 -1.89 3.17
C MET A 214 -14.68 -2.12 4.08
N GLY A 215 -13.50 -1.63 3.69
CA GLY A 215 -12.31 -1.70 4.52
C GLY A 215 -11.23 -0.71 4.10
N GLN A 216 -10.25 -0.52 4.99
CA GLN A 216 -9.02 0.22 4.69
C GLN A 216 -7.80 -0.54 5.22
N GLY A 217 -6.62 -0.31 4.64
CA GLY A 217 -5.41 -1.06 4.96
C GLY A 217 -4.89 -0.92 6.40
N ALA A 218 -5.48 -0.01 7.18
CA ALA A 218 -5.13 0.29 8.57
C ALA A 218 -6.22 -0.08 9.59
N ASP A 219 -7.45 -0.31 9.13
CA ASP A 219 -8.62 -0.55 9.98
C ASP A 219 -9.70 -1.32 9.22
N LEU A 220 -10.29 -2.30 9.90
CA LEU A 220 -11.40 -3.09 9.40
C LEU A 220 -12.38 -3.36 10.54
N GLY A 221 -13.66 -3.44 10.19
CA GLY A 221 -14.75 -3.72 11.14
C GLY A 221 -15.40 -2.48 11.73
N THR A 222 -16.21 -2.68 12.76
CA THR A 222 -16.98 -1.60 13.40
C THR A 222 -16.08 -0.69 14.24
N ALA A 223 -16.49 0.57 14.32
CA ALA A 223 -15.82 1.62 15.08
C ALA A 223 -16.85 2.39 15.89
N ARG A 224 -16.44 2.87 17.05
CA ARG A 224 -17.23 3.75 17.92
C ARG A 224 -16.46 5.04 18.12
N ILE A 225 -17.14 6.16 17.88
CA ILE A 225 -16.61 7.50 18.11
C ILE A 225 -17.45 8.11 19.22
N GLU A 226 -16.80 8.41 20.34
CA GLU A 226 -17.48 9.01 21.48
C GLU A 226 -17.99 10.40 21.13
N ALA A 227 -19.05 10.83 21.80
CA ALA A 227 -19.71 12.09 21.47
C ALA A 227 -18.78 13.30 21.53
N LYS A 228 -17.84 13.30 22.48
CA LYS A 228 -16.81 14.34 22.66
C LYS A 228 -15.81 14.44 21.50
N ASP A 229 -15.65 13.35 20.74
CA ASP A 229 -14.68 13.26 19.65
C ASP A 229 -15.31 13.60 18.29
N ILE A 230 -16.62 13.87 18.25
CA ILE A 230 -17.37 14.34 17.09
C ILE A 230 -18.31 15.48 17.49
N GLU A 231 -17.74 16.60 17.90
CA GLU A 231 -18.49 17.81 18.30
C GLU A 231 -18.60 18.84 17.17
N GLY A 232 -19.36 19.91 17.39
CA GLY A 232 -19.44 21.04 16.48
C GLY A 232 -20.11 20.73 15.13
N ARG A 233 -19.54 21.27 14.06
CA ARG A 233 -20.14 21.22 12.71
C ARG A 233 -20.26 19.80 12.16
N ALA A 234 -19.28 18.93 12.43
CA ALA A 234 -19.33 17.53 12.02
C ALA A 234 -20.55 16.80 12.61
N ARG A 235 -20.91 17.05 13.86
CA ARG A 235 -22.11 16.49 14.51
C ARG A 235 -23.39 16.88 13.76
N ILE A 236 -23.52 18.17 13.45
CA ILE A 236 -24.69 18.74 12.78
C ILE A 236 -24.82 18.16 11.37
N LEU A 237 -23.73 18.17 10.59
CA LEU A 237 -23.72 17.62 9.24
C LEU A 237 -23.87 16.09 9.22
N GLY A 238 -23.48 15.40 10.30
CA GLY A 238 -23.71 13.98 10.49
C GLY A 238 -25.14 13.63 10.95
N GLY A 239 -25.98 14.62 11.27
CA GLY A 239 -27.34 14.39 11.75
C GLY A 239 -27.40 13.70 13.12
N LEU A 240 -26.36 13.86 13.95
CA LEU A 240 -26.29 13.27 15.29
C LEU A 240 -26.86 14.22 16.35
N ALA A 241 -27.65 13.70 17.29
CA ALA A 241 -28.16 14.48 18.41
C ALA A 241 -27.03 14.89 19.39
N PRO A 242 -27.13 15.99 20.14
CA PRO A 242 -26.14 16.34 21.16
C PRO A 242 -25.89 15.19 22.17
N GLY A 243 -24.63 14.85 22.42
CA GLY A 243 -24.24 13.76 23.33
C GLY A 243 -24.36 12.35 22.74
N GLU A 244 -24.87 12.19 21.51
CA GLU A 244 -24.95 10.90 20.84
C GLU A 244 -23.57 10.46 20.31
N PRO A 245 -23.09 9.24 20.61
CA PRO A 245 -21.89 8.67 19.99
C PRO A 245 -22.21 8.19 18.56
N ALA A 246 -21.22 8.23 17.67
CA ALA A 246 -21.36 7.62 16.35
C ALA A 246 -20.91 6.15 16.42
N ILE A 247 -21.73 5.23 15.91
CA ILE A 247 -21.42 3.79 15.87
C ILE A 247 -21.52 3.31 14.43
N ALA A 248 -20.43 2.75 13.90
CA ALA A 248 -20.40 2.23 12.54
C ALA A 248 -21.10 0.87 12.47
N LEU A 249 -21.83 0.65 11.39
CA LEU A 249 -22.40 -0.62 10.98
C LEU A 249 -21.31 -1.56 10.42
N PRO A 250 -21.59 -2.87 10.34
CA PRO A 250 -20.72 -3.81 9.65
C PRO A 250 -20.60 -3.53 8.14
N ALA A 251 -21.66 -3.01 7.52
CA ALA A 251 -21.77 -2.71 6.09
C ALA A 251 -22.54 -1.38 5.88
N PRO A 252 -22.52 -0.79 4.68
CA PRO A 252 -23.31 0.41 4.37
C PRO A 252 -24.80 0.27 4.76
N PRO A 253 -25.48 1.35 5.17
CA PRO A 253 -26.90 1.31 5.51
C PRO A 253 -27.73 0.68 4.39
N GLY A 254 -28.54 -0.32 4.75
CA GLY A 254 -29.33 -1.12 3.80
C GLY A 254 -28.79 -2.52 3.52
N ILE A 255 -27.59 -2.85 4.01
CA ILE A 255 -27.00 -4.19 3.91
C ILE A 255 -26.88 -4.79 5.31
N GLN A 256 -27.58 -5.90 5.56
CA GLN A 256 -27.47 -6.67 6.80
C GLN A 256 -26.88 -8.05 6.55
N THR A 257 -27.13 -8.58 5.37
CA THR A 257 -26.72 -9.91 4.92
C THR A 257 -26.12 -9.83 3.51
N PRO A 258 -25.27 -10.79 3.09
CA PRO A 258 -24.73 -10.81 1.73
C PRO A 258 -25.80 -10.78 0.63
N GLU A 259 -26.99 -11.30 0.90
CA GLU A 259 -28.12 -11.34 -0.04
C GLU A 259 -28.70 -9.94 -0.36
N ASP A 260 -28.39 -8.93 0.45
CA ASP A 260 -28.85 -7.55 0.25
C ASP A 260 -28.05 -6.81 -0.84
N TRP A 261 -26.84 -7.29 -1.17
CA TRP A 261 -25.92 -6.61 -2.10
C TRP A 261 -26.50 -6.34 -3.49
N PRO A 262 -27.17 -7.29 -4.17
CA PRO A 262 -27.71 -7.04 -5.51
C PRO A 262 -28.76 -5.91 -5.52
N LYS A 263 -29.61 -5.85 -4.49
CA LYS A 263 -30.61 -4.78 -4.37
C LYS A 263 -29.93 -3.44 -4.07
N PHE A 264 -29.01 -3.41 -3.10
CA PHE A 264 -28.26 -2.22 -2.75
C PHE A 264 -27.53 -1.63 -3.97
N MET A 265 -26.82 -2.47 -4.73
CA MET A 265 -26.07 -2.04 -5.91
C MET A 265 -26.98 -1.55 -7.04
N LYS A 266 -28.13 -2.21 -7.25
CA LYS A 266 -29.13 -1.74 -8.21
C LYS A 266 -29.64 -0.34 -7.86
N ASP A 267 -30.02 -0.13 -6.60
CA ASP A 267 -30.53 1.16 -6.12
C ASP A 267 -29.44 2.25 -6.20
N LEU A 268 -28.20 1.92 -5.79
CA LEU A 268 -27.07 2.83 -5.86
C LEU A 268 -26.72 3.22 -7.30
N ARG A 269 -26.73 2.26 -8.23
CA ARG A 269 -26.48 2.50 -9.66
C ARG A 269 -27.52 3.44 -10.27
N GLN A 270 -28.80 3.27 -9.91
CA GLN A 270 -29.87 4.18 -10.34
C GLN A 270 -29.63 5.61 -9.83
N ARG A 271 -29.22 5.75 -8.55
CA ARG A 271 -28.95 7.05 -7.92
C ARG A 271 -27.69 7.72 -8.48
N ALA A 272 -26.68 6.93 -8.87
CA ALA A 272 -25.41 7.40 -9.43
C ALA A 272 -25.55 8.07 -10.80
N LYS A 273 -26.62 7.80 -11.57
CA LYS A 273 -26.90 8.46 -12.87
C LYS A 273 -25.70 8.45 -13.84
N GLY A 274 -25.04 7.29 -13.93
CA GLY A 274 -24.01 7.01 -14.92
C GLY A 274 -22.56 7.24 -14.47
N ILE A 275 -22.31 7.82 -13.28
CA ILE A 275 -20.94 7.93 -12.75
C ILE A 275 -20.44 6.55 -12.27
N PRO A 276 -19.11 6.32 -12.21
CA PRO A 276 -18.56 5.03 -11.80
C PRO A 276 -18.79 4.78 -10.31
N ILE A 277 -18.87 3.50 -9.95
CA ILE A 277 -18.96 3.05 -8.56
C ILE A 277 -17.75 2.14 -8.30
N ALA A 278 -16.90 2.58 -7.38
CA ALA A 278 -15.74 1.84 -6.92
C ALA A 278 -16.04 1.07 -5.63
N LEU A 279 -15.36 -0.06 -5.41
CA LEU A 279 -15.35 -0.76 -4.13
C LEU A 279 -13.98 -0.59 -3.47
N LYS A 280 -13.93 -0.10 -2.23
CA LYS A 280 -12.71 -0.01 -1.44
C LYS A 280 -12.62 -1.10 -0.38
N LEU A 281 -11.54 -1.88 -0.44
CA LEU A 281 -11.30 -3.03 0.42
C LEU A 281 -9.92 -2.96 1.07
N MET A 282 -9.84 -3.51 2.30
CA MET A 282 -8.57 -3.96 2.84
C MET A 282 -8.16 -5.23 2.09
N ALA A 283 -6.93 -5.25 1.56
CA ALA A 283 -6.41 -6.47 0.97
C ALA A 283 -6.13 -7.52 2.04
N THR A 284 -6.75 -8.70 1.92
CA THR A 284 -6.53 -9.84 2.83
C THR A 284 -6.18 -11.09 2.04
N ASN A 285 -5.97 -12.22 2.72
CA ASN A 285 -5.78 -13.49 2.03
C ASN A 285 -7.04 -13.98 1.26
N ARG A 286 -8.21 -13.38 1.53
CA ARG A 286 -9.50 -13.68 0.88
C ARG A 286 -9.79 -12.76 -0.31
N LEU A 287 -8.80 -12.02 -0.80
CA LEU A 287 -8.97 -10.98 -1.80
C LEU A 287 -9.74 -11.45 -3.06
N GLU A 288 -9.43 -12.62 -3.60
CA GLU A 288 -10.08 -13.15 -4.81
C GLU A 288 -11.56 -13.47 -4.57
N GLU A 289 -11.95 -13.86 -3.35
CA GLU A 289 -13.36 -14.10 -2.99
C GLU A 289 -14.13 -12.76 -3.03
N GLU A 290 -13.56 -11.71 -2.45
CA GLU A 290 -14.14 -10.36 -2.47
C GLU A 290 -14.17 -9.76 -3.89
N LEU A 291 -13.14 -10.01 -4.70
CA LEU A 291 -13.09 -9.58 -6.09
C LEU A 291 -14.13 -10.30 -6.96
N ALA A 292 -14.41 -11.58 -6.70
CA ALA A 292 -15.48 -12.31 -7.37
C ALA A 292 -16.82 -11.61 -7.15
N VAL A 293 -17.14 -11.30 -5.89
CA VAL A 293 -18.35 -10.56 -5.51
C VAL A 293 -18.38 -9.19 -6.19
N ALA A 294 -17.25 -8.48 -6.24
CA ALA A 294 -17.20 -7.16 -6.86
C ALA A 294 -17.44 -7.20 -8.38
N VAL A 295 -16.95 -8.22 -9.06
CA VAL A 295 -17.21 -8.46 -10.49
C VAL A 295 -18.69 -8.78 -10.70
N ASP A 296 -19.26 -9.68 -9.91
CA ASP A 296 -20.67 -10.09 -10.02
C ASP A 296 -21.64 -8.94 -9.76
N LEU A 297 -21.29 -8.05 -8.84
CA LEU A 297 -22.07 -6.84 -8.52
C LEU A 297 -21.87 -5.69 -9.52
N GLY A 298 -20.94 -5.83 -10.47
CA GLY A 298 -20.70 -4.85 -11.53
C GLY A 298 -20.10 -3.54 -11.02
N PHE A 299 -19.12 -3.60 -10.11
CA PHE A 299 -18.30 -2.44 -9.77
C PHE A 299 -17.41 -2.02 -10.96
N ASP A 300 -17.19 -0.72 -11.12
CA ASP A 300 -16.40 -0.18 -12.24
C ASP A 300 -14.91 -0.05 -11.91
N ALA A 301 -14.59 0.03 -10.62
CA ALA A 301 -13.23 0.11 -10.11
C ALA A 301 -13.10 -0.58 -8.75
N ILE A 302 -11.90 -1.07 -8.44
CA ILE A 302 -11.55 -1.58 -7.11
C ILE A 302 -10.38 -0.78 -6.57
N VAL A 303 -10.53 -0.32 -5.33
CA VAL A 303 -9.45 0.29 -4.55
C VAL A 303 -8.89 -0.79 -3.63
N ILE A 304 -7.67 -1.20 -3.92
CA ILE A 304 -6.95 -2.23 -3.18
C ILE A 304 -6.03 -1.55 -2.17
N ASP A 305 -6.43 -1.55 -0.90
CA ASP A 305 -5.70 -0.89 0.18
C ASP A 305 -4.85 -1.91 0.95
N GLY A 306 -3.52 -1.84 0.75
CA GLY A 306 -2.58 -2.77 1.35
C GLY A 306 -2.26 -2.48 2.81
N ALA A 307 -1.76 -3.51 3.50
CA ALA A 307 -1.24 -3.40 4.86
C ALA A 307 -0.14 -2.33 4.93
N GLY A 308 -0.27 -1.40 5.89
CA GLY A 308 0.59 -0.22 6.01
C GLY A 308 -0.03 1.09 5.51
N ALA A 309 -1.30 1.08 5.12
CA ALA A 309 -2.08 2.31 4.97
C ALA A 309 -2.10 3.13 6.28
N GLY A 310 -2.37 4.43 6.15
CA GLY A 310 -2.51 5.33 7.29
C GLY A 310 -3.93 5.32 7.86
N SER A 311 -4.05 5.63 9.15
CA SER A 311 -5.31 5.99 9.81
C SER A 311 -5.06 7.18 10.75
N HIS A 312 -6.10 7.97 11.03
CA HIS A 312 -6.00 9.03 12.04
C HIS A 312 -5.73 8.45 13.42
N ALA A 313 -6.48 7.41 13.79
CA ALA A 313 -6.40 6.77 15.09
C ALA A 313 -7.02 5.37 15.02
N THR A 314 -6.21 4.33 15.04
CA THR A 314 -6.69 2.93 15.10
C THR A 314 -5.82 2.12 16.07
N ALA A 315 -6.35 1.05 16.63
CA ALA A 315 -5.60 0.16 17.50
C ALA A 315 -4.37 -0.43 16.78
N PRO A 316 -3.17 -0.42 17.40
CA PRO A 316 -1.94 -0.94 16.80
C PRO A 316 -2.07 -2.35 16.21
N ILE A 317 -2.82 -3.25 16.86
CA ILE A 317 -3.05 -4.61 16.37
C ILE A 317 -3.69 -4.65 14.98
N LYS A 318 -4.64 -3.76 14.68
CA LYS A 318 -5.27 -3.71 13.35
C LYS A 318 -4.34 -3.12 12.30
N GLN A 319 -3.42 -2.24 12.69
CA GLN A 319 -2.46 -1.66 11.76
C GLN A 319 -1.33 -2.64 11.45
N ASP A 320 -0.87 -3.37 12.46
CA ASP A 320 0.33 -4.19 12.40
C ASP A 320 0.06 -5.60 11.91
N ASP A 321 -1.09 -6.19 12.26
CA ASP A 321 -1.30 -7.63 12.14
C ASP A 321 -2.44 -8.02 11.19
N PHE A 322 -3.08 -7.05 10.52
CA PHE A 322 -4.19 -7.29 9.59
C PHE A 322 -3.81 -6.92 8.16
N GLY A 323 -4.33 -7.71 7.22
CA GLY A 323 -4.16 -7.50 5.78
C GLY A 323 -2.85 -8.01 5.20
N ILE A 324 -2.69 -7.81 3.88
CA ILE A 324 -1.47 -8.16 3.14
C ILE A 324 -0.84 -6.92 2.49
N PRO A 325 0.48 -6.89 2.24
CA PRO A 325 1.16 -5.73 1.68
C PRO A 325 0.65 -5.33 0.29
N SER A 326 0.74 -4.04 -0.04
CA SER A 326 0.20 -3.47 -1.28
C SER A 326 0.75 -4.11 -2.56
N LEU A 327 2.02 -4.54 -2.55
CA LEU A 327 2.61 -5.24 -3.70
C LEU A 327 1.89 -6.57 -3.96
N HIS A 328 1.75 -7.43 -2.93
CA HIS A 328 1.06 -8.70 -3.04
C HIS A 328 -0.39 -8.52 -3.47
N ALA A 329 -1.06 -7.55 -2.85
CA ALA A 329 -2.44 -7.22 -3.12
C ALA A 329 -2.66 -6.81 -4.59
N LEU A 330 -1.81 -5.91 -5.09
CA LEU A 330 -1.87 -5.44 -6.47
C LEU A 330 -1.68 -6.57 -7.47
N ILE A 331 -0.66 -7.42 -7.28
CA ILE A 331 -0.40 -8.51 -8.22
C ILE A 331 -1.53 -9.53 -8.24
N ARG A 332 -2.04 -9.90 -7.06
CA ARG A 332 -3.19 -10.82 -6.94
C ARG A 332 -4.44 -10.24 -7.62
N ALA A 333 -4.77 -8.98 -7.33
CA ALA A 333 -5.90 -8.29 -7.94
C ALA A 333 -5.75 -8.19 -9.46
N LYS A 334 -4.58 -7.79 -9.96
CA LYS A 334 -4.32 -7.68 -11.40
C LYS A 334 -4.43 -9.03 -12.11
N HIS A 335 -3.91 -10.08 -11.50
CA HIS A 335 -4.01 -11.43 -12.05
C HIS A 335 -5.47 -11.89 -12.13
N TYR A 336 -6.25 -11.69 -11.07
CA TYR A 336 -7.65 -12.09 -11.02
C TYR A 336 -8.51 -11.32 -12.03
N LEU A 337 -8.33 -9.99 -12.08
CA LEU A 337 -9.12 -9.07 -12.91
C LEU A 337 -8.67 -8.97 -14.38
N ARG A 338 -7.66 -9.75 -14.81
CA ARG A 338 -7.04 -9.65 -16.15
C ARG A 338 -8.00 -9.73 -17.34
N ASN A 339 -9.15 -10.40 -17.17
CA ASN A 339 -10.17 -10.57 -18.21
C ASN A 339 -11.38 -9.64 -18.03
N THR A 340 -11.28 -8.69 -17.11
CA THR A 340 -12.32 -7.70 -16.80
C THR A 340 -11.87 -6.31 -17.26
N GLN A 341 -12.80 -5.37 -17.33
CA GLN A 341 -12.52 -3.96 -17.61
C GLN A 341 -12.58 -3.09 -16.34
N ILE A 342 -12.49 -3.72 -15.17
CA ILE A 342 -12.54 -3.04 -13.88
C ILE A 342 -11.20 -2.35 -13.62
N SER A 343 -11.24 -1.05 -13.35
CA SER A 343 -10.03 -0.28 -13.03
C SER A 343 -9.48 -0.64 -11.65
N ILE A 344 -8.16 -0.70 -11.49
CA ILE A 344 -7.49 -0.98 -10.23
C ILE A 344 -6.82 0.29 -9.70
N ILE A 345 -7.27 0.76 -8.54
CA ILE A 345 -6.64 1.86 -7.81
C ILE A 345 -5.83 1.26 -6.67
N ALA A 346 -4.50 1.39 -6.72
CA ALA A 346 -3.63 0.88 -5.67
C ALA A 346 -3.52 1.90 -4.52
N ALA A 347 -3.61 1.41 -3.28
CA ALA A 347 -3.48 2.20 -2.07
C ALA A 347 -2.63 1.45 -1.02
N GLY A 348 -2.26 2.15 0.05
CA GLY A 348 -1.45 1.61 1.13
C GLY A 348 0.05 1.86 0.94
N ARG A 349 0.60 2.79 1.71
CA ARG A 349 2.05 3.05 1.87
C ARG A 349 2.83 3.44 0.60
N PHE A 350 2.24 4.27 -0.27
CA PHE A 350 2.97 4.94 -1.36
C PHE A 350 3.51 6.30 -0.90
N PHE A 351 4.83 6.48 -0.97
CA PHE A 351 5.51 7.71 -0.53
C PHE A 351 6.33 8.39 -1.63
N THR A 352 6.82 7.64 -2.61
CA THR A 352 7.76 8.14 -3.62
C THR A 352 7.22 7.95 -5.04
N PRO A 353 7.63 8.80 -6.00
CA PRO A 353 7.22 8.66 -7.40
C PRO A 353 7.66 7.31 -7.98
N GLY A 354 8.82 6.80 -7.58
CA GLY A 354 9.30 5.47 -8.00
C GLY A 354 8.38 4.33 -7.56
N GLN A 355 7.84 4.37 -6.33
CA GLN A 355 6.86 3.36 -5.88
C GLN A 355 5.56 3.45 -6.70
N CYS A 356 5.06 4.67 -6.93
CA CYS A 356 3.86 4.90 -7.73
C CYS A 356 4.04 4.37 -9.16
N LEU A 357 5.12 4.75 -9.84
CA LEU A 357 5.36 4.33 -11.23
C LEU A 357 5.56 2.82 -11.37
N LYS A 358 6.23 2.18 -10.39
CA LYS A 358 6.35 0.72 -10.36
C LYS A 358 4.98 0.04 -10.19
N ALA A 359 4.10 0.57 -9.34
CA ALA A 359 2.74 0.04 -9.21
C ALA A 359 1.94 0.20 -10.50
N LEU A 360 2.05 1.34 -11.20
CA LEU A 360 1.45 1.53 -12.51
C LEU A 360 1.99 0.52 -13.54
N ALA A 361 3.31 0.31 -13.57
CA ALA A 361 3.94 -0.69 -14.44
C ALA A 361 3.44 -2.12 -14.15
N LEU A 362 3.14 -2.44 -12.89
CA LEU A 362 2.58 -3.73 -12.47
C LEU A 362 1.07 -3.86 -12.73
N GLY A 363 0.43 -2.82 -13.27
CA GLY A 363 -0.95 -2.88 -13.78
C GLY A 363 -2.00 -2.20 -12.90
N ALA A 364 -1.59 -1.34 -11.96
CA ALA A 364 -2.52 -0.36 -11.37
C ALA A 364 -2.85 0.72 -12.41
N ASP A 365 -4.10 1.19 -12.43
CA ASP A 365 -4.52 2.31 -13.29
C ASP A 365 -4.24 3.66 -12.62
N ALA A 366 -4.46 3.75 -11.30
CA ALA A 366 -4.19 4.96 -10.50
C ALA A 366 -3.70 4.60 -9.09
N ILE A 367 -3.16 5.60 -8.39
CA ILE A 367 -2.58 5.46 -7.05
C ILE A 367 -3.25 6.44 -6.09
N TYR A 368 -3.75 5.94 -4.96
CA TYR A 368 -4.18 6.79 -3.86
C TYR A 368 -3.04 7.15 -2.93
N LEU A 369 -2.88 8.45 -2.68
CA LEU A 369 -1.94 9.01 -1.71
C LEU A 369 -2.72 9.62 -0.54
N GLY A 370 -2.50 9.10 0.67
CA GLY A 370 -3.05 9.67 1.91
C GLY A 370 -2.00 10.45 2.69
N THR A 371 -0.95 9.77 3.13
CA THR A 371 0.07 10.35 4.02
C THR A 371 0.88 11.47 3.35
N VAL A 372 1.21 11.35 2.06
CA VAL A 372 1.95 12.40 1.32
C VAL A 372 1.19 13.73 1.32
N PRO A 373 -0.06 13.80 0.82
CA PRO A 373 -0.80 15.07 0.88
C PRO A 373 -1.09 15.51 2.31
N LEU A 374 -1.35 14.59 3.25
CA LEU A 374 -1.55 14.93 4.66
C LEU A 374 -0.37 15.71 5.26
N LEU A 375 0.86 15.22 5.06
CA LEU A 375 2.06 15.87 5.57
C LEU A 375 2.37 17.17 4.81
N ALA A 376 2.08 17.20 3.50
CA ALA A 376 2.28 18.38 2.68
C ALA A 376 1.39 19.56 3.09
N LEU A 377 0.18 19.32 3.63
CA LEU A 377 -0.67 20.39 4.19
C LEU A 377 0.05 21.21 5.27
N ALA A 378 0.86 20.55 6.10
CA ALA A 378 1.59 21.18 7.20
C ALA A 378 2.95 21.77 6.78
N HIS A 379 3.40 21.53 5.54
CA HIS A 379 4.70 21.99 5.05
C HIS A 379 4.81 23.53 5.12
N ASN A 380 5.96 24.04 5.60
CA ASN A 380 6.21 25.46 5.88
C ASN A 380 5.24 26.10 6.90
N GLN A 381 4.50 25.30 7.66
CA GLN A 381 3.58 25.77 8.70
C GLN A 381 3.83 25.08 10.05
N THR A 382 4.72 24.09 10.11
CA THR A 382 5.01 23.29 11.31
C THR A 382 5.49 24.13 12.49
N THR A 383 6.19 25.23 12.23
CA THR A 383 6.69 26.16 13.27
C THR A 383 5.59 26.78 14.12
N LYS A 384 4.33 26.75 13.65
CA LYS A 384 3.16 27.22 14.41
C LYS A 384 2.83 26.34 15.62
N VAL A 385 3.29 25.09 15.64
CA VAL A 385 2.96 24.08 16.68
C VAL A 385 4.20 23.46 17.34
N THR A 386 5.30 23.32 16.60
CA THR A 386 6.57 22.83 17.14
C THR A 386 7.21 23.86 18.07
N PRO A 387 7.94 23.46 19.14
CA PRO A 387 8.35 22.10 19.49
C PRO A 387 7.35 21.32 20.37
N TRP A 388 6.18 21.89 20.67
CA TRP A 388 5.28 21.37 21.69
C TRP A 388 4.33 20.29 21.18
N GLU A 389 3.81 20.46 19.97
CA GLU A 389 2.78 19.59 19.38
C GLU A 389 3.25 19.03 18.03
N PRO A 390 2.82 17.81 17.64
CA PRO A 390 3.13 17.25 16.33
C PRO A 390 2.55 18.10 15.18
N PRO A 391 3.22 18.19 14.01
CA PRO A 391 2.71 18.93 12.85
C PRO A 391 1.29 18.55 12.39
N THR A 392 0.88 17.30 12.58
CA THR A 392 -0.44 16.78 12.22
C THR A 392 -1.58 17.43 13.03
N THR A 393 -1.28 18.06 14.17
CA THR A 393 -2.27 18.82 14.92
C THR A 393 -2.79 20.05 14.15
N LEU A 394 -2.08 20.53 13.12
CA LEU A 394 -2.58 21.60 12.25
C LEU A 394 -3.74 21.16 11.35
N VAL A 395 -3.92 19.87 11.13
CA VAL A 395 -4.88 19.35 10.14
C VAL A 395 -6.01 18.52 10.75
N TYR A 396 -5.89 18.10 12.01
CA TYR A 396 -6.91 17.26 12.65
C TYR A 396 -8.11 18.04 13.18
N TYR A 397 -9.29 17.43 13.09
CA TYR A 397 -10.56 18.07 13.46
C TYR A 397 -10.63 18.42 14.95
N ASN A 398 -10.19 17.54 15.83
CA ASN A 398 -10.26 17.78 17.29
C ASN A 398 -9.09 18.60 17.84
N SER A 399 -8.19 19.07 16.96
CA SER A 399 -7.07 19.89 17.39
C SER A 399 -7.48 21.37 17.52
N PRO A 400 -7.13 22.05 18.62
CA PRO A 400 -7.31 23.49 18.73
C PRO A 400 -6.42 24.26 17.74
N MET A 401 -5.33 23.66 17.27
CA MET A 401 -4.35 24.27 16.37
C MET A 401 -4.83 24.32 14.91
N LYS A 402 -5.93 23.64 14.55
CA LYS A 402 -6.46 23.59 13.17
C LYS A 402 -6.73 24.97 12.57
N LYS A 403 -7.12 25.94 13.40
CA LYS A 403 -7.39 27.33 12.99
C LYS A 403 -6.16 28.08 12.50
N LEU A 404 -4.97 27.57 12.79
CA LEU A 404 -3.70 28.17 12.38
C LEU A 404 -3.28 27.73 10.97
N LEU A 405 -3.96 26.74 10.38
CA LEU A 405 -3.67 26.25 9.04
C LEU A 405 -4.07 27.30 7.99
N ASN A 406 -3.09 27.76 7.22
CA ASN A 406 -3.35 28.59 6.04
C ASN A 406 -3.73 27.66 4.88
N ILE A 407 -4.99 27.78 4.42
CA ILE A 407 -5.58 26.91 3.39
C ILE A 407 -4.85 27.04 2.05
N ASP A 408 -4.52 28.26 1.61
CA ASP A 408 -3.89 28.50 0.30
C ASP A 408 -2.45 28.00 0.25
N GLN A 409 -1.70 28.22 1.32
CA GLN A 409 -0.35 27.69 1.47
C GLN A 409 -0.36 26.16 1.52
N ALA A 410 -1.33 25.57 2.24
CA ALA A 410 -1.49 24.12 2.33
C ALA A 410 -1.86 23.50 0.97
N ALA A 411 -2.82 24.09 0.25
CA ALA A 411 -3.24 23.66 -1.09
C ALA A 411 -2.07 23.73 -2.09
N THR A 412 -1.30 24.83 -2.06
CA THR A 412 -0.11 25.00 -2.89
C THR A 412 0.95 23.95 -2.59
N SER A 413 1.20 23.65 -1.31
CA SER A 413 2.19 22.66 -0.90
C SER A 413 1.82 21.24 -1.36
N VAL A 414 0.54 20.88 -1.27
CA VAL A 414 0.03 19.60 -1.80
C VAL A 414 0.14 19.54 -3.33
N ALA A 415 -0.24 20.61 -4.02
CA ALA A 415 -0.11 20.70 -5.48
C ALA A 415 1.36 20.56 -5.91
N ASN A 416 2.29 21.22 -5.22
CA ASN A 416 3.71 21.19 -5.54
C ASN A 416 4.33 19.79 -5.35
N VAL A 417 4.05 19.10 -4.24
CA VAL A 417 4.64 17.77 -4.01
C VAL A 417 4.11 16.76 -5.04
N MET A 418 2.82 16.77 -5.34
CA MET A 418 2.25 15.85 -6.34
C MET A 418 2.71 16.19 -7.75
N THR A 419 2.86 17.49 -8.08
CA THR A 419 3.44 17.91 -9.37
C THR A 419 4.89 17.42 -9.49
N SER A 420 5.70 17.59 -8.46
CA SER A 420 7.08 17.09 -8.43
C SER A 420 7.15 15.58 -8.66
N MET A 421 6.30 14.82 -7.96
CA MET A 421 6.22 13.37 -8.16
C MET A 421 5.87 13.01 -9.61
N VAL A 422 4.90 13.69 -10.22
CA VAL A 422 4.54 13.44 -11.63
C VAL A 422 5.69 13.79 -12.58
N LEU A 423 6.37 14.93 -12.38
CA LEU A 423 7.53 15.32 -13.19
C LEU A 423 8.68 14.29 -13.12
N GLU A 424 8.96 13.76 -11.92
CA GLU A 424 9.93 12.66 -11.76
C GLU A 424 9.49 11.37 -12.48
N MET A 425 8.19 11.07 -12.46
CA MET A 425 7.64 9.93 -13.19
C MET A 425 7.75 10.13 -14.71
N GLU A 426 7.48 11.33 -15.21
CA GLU A 426 7.67 11.67 -16.63
C GLU A 426 9.14 11.52 -17.06
N GLU A 427 10.08 11.93 -16.20
CA GLU A 427 11.51 11.78 -16.47
C GLU A 427 11.91 10.31 -16.59
N ALA A 428 11.40 9.45 -15.70
CA ALA A 428 11.59 8.01 -15.81
C ALA A 428 10.95 7.43 -17.08
N MET A 429 9.77 7.91 -17.50
CA MET A 429 9.11 7.51 -18.74
C MET A 429 9.93 7.90 -19.99
N ARG A 430 10.51 9.11 -20.00
CA ARG A 430 11.44 9.56 -21.06
C ARG A 430 12.66 8.66 -21.14
N ALA A 431 13.27 8.34 -20.00
CA ALA A 431 14.42 7.44 -19.93
C ALA A 431 14.10 6.02 -20.42
N LEU A 432 12.88 5.52 -20.18
CA LEU A 432 12.39 4.24 -20.69
C LEU A 432 12.02 4.27 -22.18
N GLY A 433 11.96 5.46 -22.79
CA GLY A 433 11.58 5.62 -24.18
C GLY A 433 10.07 5.48 -24.42
N LYS A 434 9.22 5.88 -23.46
CA LYS A 434 7.76 5.66 -23.43
C LYS A 434 7.03 7.01 -23.38
N SER A 435 6.10 7.27 -24.31
CA SER A 435 5.40 8.57 -24.37
C SER A 435 4.01 8.55 -23.73
N SER A 436 3.54 7.40 -23.25
CA SER A 436 2.26 7.28 -22.52
C SER A 436 2.37 6.21 -21.44
N LEU A 437 1.66 6.42 -20.31
CA LEU A 437 1.51 5.39 -19.26
C LEU A 437 0.96 4.06 -19.80
N LYS A 438 0.19 4.08 -20.90
CA LYS A 438 -0.34 2.87 -21.54
C LYS A 438 0.74 1.97 -22.13
N GLU A 439 1.93 2.50 -22.40
CA GLU A 439 3.07 1.71 -22.86
C GLU A 439 3.88 1.10 -21.71
N LEU A 440 3.67 1.55 -20.48
CA LEU A 440 4.40 1.07 -19.32
C LEU A 440 3.91 -0.33 -18.95
N SER A 441 4.85 -1.23 -18.65
CA SER A 441 4.55 -2.64 -18.44
C SER A 441 5.51 -3.29 -17.43
N PRO A 442 5.21 -4.50 -16.93
CA PRO A 442 6.12 -5.23 -16.05
C PRO A 442 7.47 -5.53 -16.71
N ASP A 443 7.55 -5.57 -18.05
CA ASP A 443 8.79 -5.79 -18.81
C ASP A 443 9.78 -4.63 -18.72
N ASP A 444 9.33 -3.45 -18.29
CA ASP A 444 10.18 -2.28 -18.05
C ASP A 444 10.89 -2.37 -16.67
N LEU A 445 10.56 -3.41 -15.88
CA LEU A 445 11.12 -3.66 -14.56
C LEU A 445 12.04 -4.89 -14.54
N VAL A 446 12.92 -4.91 -13.54
CA VAL A 446 13.72 -6.08 -13.17
C VAL A 446 13.70 -6.26 -11.66
N ALA A 447 13.56 -7.50 -11.20
CA ALA A 447 13.57 -7.85 -9.78
C ALA A 447 14.99 -8.17 -9.30
N LEU A 448 15.39 -7.61 -8.16
CA LEU A 448 16.74 -7.78 -7.59
C LEU A 448 16.90 -9.10 -6.83
N ASP A 449 15.80 -9.69 -6.35
CA ASP A 449 15.80 -10.93 -5.58
C ASP A 449 14.77 -11.95 -6.10
N SER A 450 14.88 -13.19 -5.63
CA SER A 450 14.00 -14.30 -6.05
C SER A 450 12.56 -14.09 -5.62
N TYR A 451 12.34 -13.57 -4.42
CA TYR A 451 11.02 -13.46 -3.80
C TYR A 451 10.16 -12.43 -4.54
N THR A 452 10.72 -11.26 -4.82
CA THR A 452 10.06 -10.21 -5.60
C THR A 452 9.81 -10.66 -7.04
N ALA A 453 10.74 -11.40 -7.65
CA ALA A 453 10.53 -11.99 -8.99
C ALA A 453 9.40 -13.02 -8.98
N GLU A 454 9.34 -13.89 -7.97
CA GLU A 454 8.32 -14.93 -7.84
C GLU A 454 6.93 -14.34 -7.67
N ILE A 455 6.79 -13.29 -6.85
CA ILE A 455 5.51 -12.63 -6.62
C ILE A 455 5.05 -11.89 -7.86
N THR A 456 5.88 -10.99 -8.39
CA THR A 456 5.48 -10.06 -9.46
C THR A 456 5.51 -10.70 -10.85
N LYS A 457 6.18 -11.84 -10.99
CA LYS A 457 6.53 -12.48 -12.28
C LYS A 457 7.41 -11.62 -13.18
N VAL A 458 7.98 -10.53 -12.65
CA VAL A 458 8.99 -9.71 -13.33
C VAL A 458 10.30 -10.51 -13.44
N LYS A 459 11.03 -10.30 -14.53
CA LYS A 459 12.33 -10.95 -14.75
C LYS A 459 13.30 -10.62 -13.62
N ARG A 460 13.99 -11.63 -13.10
CA ARG A 460 15.06 -11.45 -12.12
C ARG A 460 16.36 -10.96 -12.78
N VAL A 461 17.09 -10.07 -12.12
CA VAL A 461 18.36 -9.49 -12.59
C VAL A 461 19.43 -10.56 -12.82
N PHE A 462 19.53 -11.49 -11.87
CA PHE A 462 20.35 -12.68 -11.97
C PHE A 462 19.41 -13.87 -12.09
N ASP A 463 19.15 -14.27 -13.34
CA ASP A 463 18.65 -15.60 -13.61
C ASP A 463 19.84 -16.54 -13.42
N TYR A 464 20.07 -16.99 -12.18
CA TYR A 464 20.90 -18.18 -11.96
C TYR A 464 20.09 -19.31 -12.58
N LYS A 465 20.20 -19.45 -13.91
CA LYS A 465 20.05 -20.73 -14.55
C LYS A 465 21.11 -21.59 -13.93
N ASN A 466 20.73 -22.19 -12.81
CA ASN A 466 21.40 -23.32 -12.25
C ASN A 466 21.62 -24.25 -13.46
N PRO A 467 22.86 -24.57 -13.85
CA PRO A 467 23.12 -25.45 -14.99
C PRO A 467 22.31 -26.76 -14.91
N THR A 468 21.83 -27.09 -13.71
CA THR A 468 20.86 -28.12 -13.40
C THR A 468 19.51 -28.06 -14.12
N THR A 469 19.02 -26.95 -14.69
CA THR A 469 17.80 -27.03 -15.55
C THR A 469 18.08 -27.51 -16.97
N GLN A 470 19.32 -27.42 -17.46
CA GLN A 470 19.74 -28.14 -18.67
C GLN A 470 20.16 -29.57 -18.36
N GLN A 471 20.75 -29.83 -17.19
CA GLN A 471 21.09 -31.18 -16.72
C GLN A 471 19.85 -31.99 -16.32
N SER A 472 18.83 -31.42 -15.67
CA SER A 472 17.61 -32.16 -15.30
C SER A 472 16.79 -32.55 -16.51
N SER A 473 16.74 -31.72 -17.57
CA SER A 473 16.06 -32.10 -18.81
C SER A 473 16.83 -33.17 -19.57
N TYR A 474 18.17 -33.19 -19.49
CA TYR A 474 19.00 -34.23 -20.08
C TYR A 474 18.91 -35.55 -19.29
N GLU A 475 18.99 -35.50 -17.96
CA GLU A 475 18.86 -36.66 -17.07
C GLU A 475 17.44 -37.24 -17.08
N GLU A 476 16.38 -36.42 -17.09
CA GLU A 476 14.99 -36.91 -17.28
C GLU A 476 14.79 -37.53 -18.65
N GLN A 477 15.38 -36.96 -19.71
CA GLN A 477 15.25 -37.48 -21.07
C GLN A 477 16.06 -38.76 -21.25
N GLN A 478 17.22 -38.89 -20.58
CA GLN A 478 18.02 -40.11 -20.55
C GLN A 478 17.36 -41.19 -19.69
N CYS A 479 16.78 -40.83 -18.54
CA CYS A 479 16.03 -41.75 -17.70
C CYS A 479 14.75 -42.25 -18.41
N ARG A 480 14.02 -41.38 -19.13
CA ARG A 480 12.88 -41.80 -19.97
C ARG A 480 13.31 -42.77 -21.07
N LYS A 481 14.42 -42.51 -21.77
CA LYS A 481 14.97 -43.43 -22.77
C LYS A 481 15.33 -44.79 -22.18
N SER A 482 16.02 -44.81 -21.02
CA SER A 482 16.36 -46.06 -20.33
C SER A 482 15.11 -46.80 -19.84
N LEU A 483 14.08 -46.09 -19.39
CA LEU A 483 12.80 -46.68 -18.98
C LEU A 483 12.05 -47.31 -20.17
N GLU A 484 12.06 -46.66 -21.34
CA GLU A 484 11.49 -47.18 -22.58
C GLU A 484 12.23 -48.43 -23.06
N GLN A 485 13.58 -48.44 -23.01
CA GLN A 485 14.40 -49.61 -23.31
C GLN A 485 14.11 -50.79 -22.36
N LEU A 486 14.01 -50.53 -21.06
CA LEU A 486 13.71 -51.55 -20.05
C LEU A 486 12.31 -52.13 -20.26
N THR A 487 11.33 -51.27 -20.56
CA THR A 487 9.94 -51.68 -20.86
C THR A 487 9.87 -52.54 -22.12
N ALA A 488 10.61 -52.18 -23.17
CA ALA A 488 10.68 -52.96 -24.39
C ALA A 488 11.34 -54.34 -24.15
N SER A 489 12.38 -54.39 -23.32
CA SER A 489 13.07 -55.64 -22.95
C SER A 489 12.18 -56.56 -22.10
N LEU A 490 11.40 -56.00 -21.17
CA LEU A 490 10.43 -56.76 -20.37
C LEU A 490 9.29 -57.32 -21.22
N ARG A 491 8.77 -56.55 -22.19
CA ARG A 491 7.78 -57.05 -23.16
C ARG A 491 8.34 -58.17 -24.01
N TYR A 492 9.58 -58.05 -24.45
CA TYR A 492 10.26 -59.11 -25.20
C TYR A 492 10.41 -60.40 -24.37
N ALA A 493 10.86 -60.29 -23.11
CA ALA A 493 10.97 -61.43 -22.21
C ALA A 493 9.62 -62.13 -22.00
N HIS A 494 8.55 -61.36 -21.81
CA HIS A 494 7.19 -61.89 -21.65
C HIS A 494 6.69 -62.60 -22.92
N SER A 495 6.93 -62.04 -24.12
CA SER A 495 6.58 -62.72 -25.37
C SER A 495 7.38 -64.02 -25.57
N LEU A 496 8.62 -64.06 -25.09
CA LEU A 496 9.46 -65.26 -25.17
C LEU A 496 9.00 -66.35 -24.20
N GLU A 497 8.56 -65.96 -23.00
CA GLU A 497 7.91 -66.84 -22.03
C GLU A 497 6.61 -67.44 -22.60
N GLN A 498 5.73 -66.62 -23.15
CA GLN A 498 4.48 -67.09 -23.80
C GLN A 498 4.76 -68.05 -24.97
N LEU A 499 5.81 -67.76 -25.76
CA LEU A 499 6.22 -68.65 -26.85
C LEU A 499 6.75 -69.99 -26.28
N MET A 500 7.56 -69.95 -25.21
CA MET A 500 8.05 -71.16 -24.55
C MET A 500 6.91 -72.01 -24.01
N GLU A 501 5.92 -71.41 -23.34
CA GLU A 501 4.71 -72.10 -22.88
C GLU A 501 3.94 -72.71 -24.05
N SER A 502 3.76 -71.95 -25.14
CA SER A 502 3.07 -72.43 -26.34
C SER A 502 3.79 -73.59 -27.01
N VAL A 503 5.13 -73.55 -27.07
CA VAL A 503 5.97 -74.63 -27.59
C VAL A 503 5.88 -75.87 -26.69
N LEU A 504 5.93 -75.70 -25.37
CA LEU A 504 5.78 -76.79 -24.40
C LEU A 504 4.40 -77.44 -24.51
N LEU A 505 3.34 -76.65 -24.60
CA LEU A 505 1.97 -77.13 -24.81
C LEU A 505 1.84 -77.94 -26.12
N GLU A 506 2.38 -77.41 -27.22
CA GLU A 506 2.30 -78.06 -28.53
C GLU A 506 3.10 -79.38 -28.56
N LEU A 507 4.28 -79.42 -27.93
CA LEU A 507 5.11 -80.62 -27.78
C LEU A 507 4.46 -81.68 -26.88
N CYS A 508 3.74 -81.26 -25.84
CA CYS A 508 3.12 -82.18 -24.89
C CYS A 508 1.77 -82.74 -25.36
N TYR A 509 1.00 -82.01 -26.18
CA TYR A 509 -0.41 -82.34 -26.41
C TYR A 509 -0.86 -82.55 -27.87
N SER A 510 -0.28 -81.89 -28.87
CA SER A 510 -0.90 -81.83 -30.23
C SER A 510 0.03 -82.14 -31.40
N ASN A 511 1.35 -81.97 -31.26
CA ASN A 511 2.38 -82.38 -32.23
C ASN A 511 2.09 -81.97 -33.70
N SER A 512 1.42 -80.83 -33.90
CA SER A 512 0.99 -80.37 -35.22
C SER A 512 2.12 -79.69 -35.99
N LEU A 513 2.50 -80.26 -37.14
CA LEU A 513 3.62 -79.78 -37.96
C LEU A 513 3.42 -78.33 -38.44
N SER A 514 2.18 -77.95 -38.80
CA SER A 514 1.86 -76.60 -39.25
C SER A 514 1.96 -75.58 -38.12
N ARG A 515 1.57 -75.96 -36.90
CA ARG A 515 1.68 -75.10 -35.72
C ARG A 515 3.12 -74.92 -35.28
N ILE A 516 3.94 -75.97 -35.36
CA ILE A 516 5.39 -75.91 -35.10
C ILE A 516 6.09 -74.94 -36.09
N GLN A 517 5.70 -74.94 -37.36
CA GLN A 517 6.23 -73.98 -38.35
C GLN A 517 5.83 -72.52 -38.03
N SER A 518 4.59 -72.30 -37.58
CA SER A 518 4.13 -70.99 -37.08
C SER A 518 4.97 -70.52 -35.89
N LEU A 519 5.13 -71.37 -34.87
CA LEU A 519 5.92 -71.06 -33.68
C LEU A 519 7.40 -70.79 -34.01
N LYS A 520 7.96 -71.50 -35.00
CA LYS A 520 9.31 -71.22 -35.51
C LYS A 520 9.40 -69.86 -36.20
N SER A 521 8.35 -69.44 -36.92
CA SER A 521 8.30 -68.10 -37.52
C SER A 521 8.17 -66.99 -36.46
N GLU A 522 7.36 -67.22 -35.43
CA GLU A 522 7.19 -66.32 -34.28
C GLU A 522 8.50 -66.19 -33.48
N TYR A 523 9.21 -67.30 -33.27
CA TYR A 523 10.56 -67.30 -32.69
C TYR A 523 11.53 -66.46 -33.52
N ASN A 524 11.57 -66.64 -34.84
CA ASN A 524 12.47 -65.88 -35.70
C ASN A 524 12.15 -64.37 -35.68
N ALA A 525 10.87 -64.00 -35.59
CA ALA A 525 10.47 -62.60 -35.43
C ALA A 525 10.96 -62.03 -34.10
N LEU A 526 10.87 -62.81 -33.01
CA LEU A 526 11.43 -62.43 -31.71
C LEU A 526 12.97 -62.32 -31.75
N VAL A 527 13.67 -63.22 -32.46
CA VAL A 527 15.13 -63.13 -32.64
C VAL A 527 15.53 -61.84 -33.39
N GLN A 528 14.76 -61.44 -34.41
CA GLN A 528 14.98 -60.16 -35.09
C GLN A 528 14.70 -58.97 -34.18
N GLN A 529 13.64 -59.03 -33.37
CA GLN A 529 13.32 -57.99 -32.39
C GLN A 529 14.42 -57.81 -31.34
N LYS A 530 15.05 -58.90 -30.89
CA LYS A 530 16.22 -58.87 -30.00
C LYS A 530 17.42 -58.17 -30.66
N GLY A 531 17.70 -58.49 -31.93
CA GLY A 531 18.78 -57.84 -32.68
C GLY A 531 18.58 -56.34 -32.93
N ILE A 532 17.33 -55.85 -32.82
CA ILE A 532 17.01 -54.41 -32.85
C ILE A 532 17.21 -53.79 -31.46
N LEU A 533 16.80 -54.48 -30.39
CA LEU A 533 17.01 -54.07 -29.00
C LEU A 533 18.51 -53.93 -28.65
N ASP A 534 19.34 -54.87 -29.12
CA ASP A 534 20.79 -54.89 -28.89
C ASP A 534 21.56 -53.76 -29.63
N LYS A 535 20.90 -53.04 -30.56
CA LYS A 535 21.50 -51.94 -31.35
C LYS A 535 21.12 -50.54 -30.83
N ILE A 536 20.30 -50.46 -29.79
CA ILE A 536 19.93 -49.19 -29.17
C ILE A 536 21.07 -48.86 -28.17
N PRO A 537 21.77 -47.72 -28.34
CA PRO A 537 22.97 -47.40 -27.54
C PRO A 537 22.69 -47.22 -26.04
#